data_AF-A0A496WWN3-F1
#
_entry.id   AF-A0A496WWN3-F1
#
_cell.length_a   1.000
_cell.length_b   1.000
_cell.length_c   1.000
_cell.angle_alpha   90.00
_cell.angle_beta   90.00
_cell.angle_gamma   90.00
#
_symmetry.space_group_name_H-M   'P 1'
#
loop_
_entity.id
_entity.type
_entity.pdbx_description
1 polymer ?
#
loop_
_entity_poly.entity_id
_entity_poly.type
_entity_poly.pdbx_seq_one_letter_code
_entity_poly.pdbx_strand_id
1 'polypeptide(L)'
;MTSQHKPGIHEGFLLTRHIDLVDTGRTTAEALVETLSHEDSVDTVSLKKGSKHPERQRINVCYDASLTDIDFIVGLISASGGQIATNWLMRKRLNSYRFTDQNAHDNAKHQPGCCNKMPPGAGTPLSARQKK
;
A
#
# COMPACT_ATOMS: atom_id res chain seq x y z
N MET A 1 13.91 -8.92 -15.74
CA MET A 1 14.83 -8.23 -14.81
C MET A 1 14.15 -8.27 -13.45
N THR A 2 14.61 -9.12 -12.53
CA THR A 2 14.13 -9.12 -11.14
C THR A 2 14.64 -7.85 -10.48
N SER A 3 13.75 -6.89 -10.20
CA SER A 3 14.12 -5.76 -9.33
C SER A 3 14.51 -6.35 -7.98
N GLN A 4 15.68 -5.97 -7.47
CA GLN A 4 16.10 -6.40 -6.15
C GLN A 4 15.39 -5.52 -5.13
N HIS A 5 14.38 -6.08 -4.46
CA HIS A 5 13.67 -5.42 -3.37
C HIS A 5 14.54 -5.35 -2.11
N LYS A 6 14.24 -4.39 -1.22
CA LYS A 6 14.95 -4.31 0.06
C LYS A 6 14.77 -5.59 0.90
N PRO A 7 15.79 -6.01 1.68
CA PRO A 7 15.65 -7.13 2.60
C PRO A 7 14.47 -6.92 3.58
N GLY A 8 13.66 -7.97 3.79
CA GLY A 8 12.52 -7.93 4.72
C GLY A 8 11.19 -7.48 4.10
N ILE A 9 11.19 -7.03 2.83
CA ILE A 9 9.98 -6.68 2.09
C ILE A 9 9.24 -7.93 1.61
N HIS A 10 7.93 -7.98 1.85
CA HIS A 10 7.03 -8.97 1.26
C HIS A 10 6.50 -8.47 -0.09
N GLU A 11 7.07 -8.97 -1.18
CA GLU A 11 6.69 -8.57 -2.55
C GLU A 11 5.18 -8.68 -2.83
N GLY A 12 4.50 -9.68 -2.24
CA GLY A 12 3.07 -9.89 -2.40
C GLY A 12 2.18 -8.78 -1.81
N PHE A 13 2.74 -7.90 -0.97
CA PHE A 13 2.04 -6.80 -0.32
C PHE A 13 2.62 -5.42 -0.67
N LEU A 14 3.48 -5.35 -1.69
CA LEU A 14 4.01 -4.08 -2.18
C LEU A 14 2.94 -3.24 -2.85
N LEU A 15 2.77 -2.01 -2.36
CA LEU A 15 1.83 -1.03 -2.90
C LEU A 15 2.52 0.27 -3.23
N THR A 16 2.29 0.77 -4.45
CA THR A 16 2.79 2.07 -4.90
C THR A 16 1.73 3.15 -4.70
N ARG A 17 2.10 4.24 -4.02
CA ARG A 17 1.26 5.40 -3.75
C ARG A 17 1.83 6.66 -4.36
N HIS A 18 0.92 7.50 -4.85
CA HIS A 18 1.23 8.75 -5.51
C HIS A 18 0.70 9.90 -4.66
N ILE A 19 1.59 10.61 -3.99
CA ILE A 19 1.26 11.66 -3.03
C ILE A 19 1.66 13.01 -3.64
N ASP A 20 0.66 13.82 -3.96
CA ASP A 20 0.87 15.18 -4.44
C ASP A 20 1.25 16.07 -3.25
N LEU A 21 2.33 16.83 -3.39
CA LEU A 21 2.78 17.80 -2.39
C LEU A 21 2.26 19.21 -2.74
N VAL A 22 2.09 20.04 -1.72
CA VAL A 22 2.10 21.51 -1.89
C VAL A 22 3.50 21.91 -2.35
N ASP A 23 3.67 23.04 -3.03
CA ASP A 23 4.99 23.51 -3.48
C ASP A 23 5.98 23.53 -2.31
N THR A 24 6.79 22.48 -2.23
CA THR A 24 7.86 22.31 -1.27
C THR A 24 9.15 22.68 -1.99
N GLY A 25 9.93 23.59 -1.40
CA GLY A 25 11.24 23.92 -1.95
C GLY A 25 12.06 22.65 -2.23
N ARG A 26 12.90 22.68 -3.27
CA ARG A 26 13.65 21.51 -3.75
C ARG A 26 14.39 20.75 -2.64
N THR A 27 15.03 21.48 -1.73
CA THR A 27 15.78 20.93 -0.59
C THR A 27 14.89 20.09 0.34
N THR A 28 13.65 20.53 0.60
CA THR A 28 12.68 19.78 1.40
C THR A 28 12.28 18.48 0.71
N ALA A 29 12.07 18.52 -0.60
CA ALA A 29 11.68 17.35 -1.38
C ALA A 29 12.78 16.27 -1.44
N GLU A 30 14.05 16.68 -1.52
CA GLU A 30 15.19 15.75 -1.50
C GLU A 30 15.36 15.11 -0.11
N ALA A 31 15.24 15.90 0.97
CA ALA A 31 15.26 15.38 2.35
C ALA A 31 14.12 14.39 2.65
N LEU A 32 12.94 14.61 2.05
CA LEU A 32 11.81 13.67 2.13
C LEU A 32 12.14 12.32 1.49
N VAL A 33 12.73 12.35 0.29
CA VAL A 33 13.15 11.13 -0.40
C VAL A 33 14.17 10.38 0.43
N GLU A 34 15.15 11.10 0.99
CA GLU A 34 16.18 10.51 1.86
C GLU A 34 15.56 9.87 3.11
N THR A 35 14.67 10.58 3.82
CA THR A 35 13.99 10.06 5.02
C THR A 35 13.22 8.78 4.70
N LEU A 36 12.33 8.83 3.69
CA LEU A 36 11.52 7.68 3.31
C LEU A 36 12.38 6.51 2.79
N SER A 37 13.51 6.79 2.15
CA SER A 37 14.41 5.74 1.65
C SER A 37 15.16 4.99 2.76
N HIS A 38 15.21 5.52 3.99
CA HIS A 38 15.81 4.84 5.14
C HIS A 38 14.82 4.00 5.94
N GLU A 39 13.52 4.11 5.65
CA GLU A 39 12.50 3.28 6.31
C GLU A 39 12.57 1.83 5.80
N ASP A 40 12.59 0.89 6.74
CA ASP A 40 12.71 -0.56 6.44
C ASP A 40 11.50 -1.08 5.65
N SER A 41 10.32 -0.52 5.91
CA SER A 41 9.06 -0.89 5.22
C SER A 41 8.93 -0.29 3.82
N VAL A 42 9.78 0.65 3.44
CA VAL A 42 9.73 1.36 2.15
C VAL A 42 10.75 0.75 1.19
N ASP A 43 10.26 0.20 0.08
CA ASP A 43 11.09 -0.43 -0.94
C ASP A 43 11.74 0.60 -1.87
N THR A 44 10.93 1.49 -2.47
CA THR A 44 11.43 2.53 -3.37
C THR A 44 10.71 3.86 -3.19
N VAL A 45 11.45 4.96 -3.42
CA VAL A 45 10.92 6.32 -3.38
C VAL A 45 11.45 7.08 -4.59
N SER A 46 10.59 7.86 -5.24
CA SER A 46 11.02 8.78 -6.29
C SER A 46 10.22 10.06 -6.28
N LEU A 47 10.89 11.17 -6.59
CA LEU A 47 10.27 12.46 -6.81
C LEU A 47 9.95 12.65 -8.29
N LYS A 48 8.70 12.98 -8.60
CA LYS A 48 8.24 13.36 -9.94
C LYS A 48 7.87 14.84 -9.93
N LYS A 49 8.37 15.57 -10.93
CA LYS A 49 7.92 16.94 -11.23
C LYS A 49 6.87 16.89 -12.33
N GLY A 50 5.84 17.73 -12.23
CA GLY A 50 4.87 17.88 -13.30
C GLY A 50 5.53 18.46 -14.55
N SER A 51 5.43 17.78 -15.69
CA SER A 51 5.96 18.29 -16.96
C SER A 51 5.30 19.60 -17.42
N LYS A 52 4.03 19.79 -17.06
CA LYS A 52 3.24 21.00 -17.35
C LYS A 52 3.23 22.02 -16.21
N HIS A 53 3.64 21.59 -15.02
CA HIS A 53 3.54 22.33 -13.76
C HIS A 53 4.75 21.95 -12.90
N PRO A 54 5.95 22.52 -13.18
CA PRO A 54 7.18 22.16 -12.49
C PRO A 54 7.17 22.51 -11.00
N GLU A 55 6.29 23.42 -10.57
CA GLU A 55 5.97 23.73 -9.17
C GLU A 55 5.23 22.58 -8.47
N ARG A 56 4.54 21.73 -9.24
CA ARG A 56 3.87 20.56 -8.68
C ARG A 56 4.85 19.41 -8.53
N GLN A 57 5.01 18.99 -7.29
CA GLN A 57 5.85 17.87 -6.91
C GLN A 57 4.96 16.71 -6.46
N ARG A 58 5.38 15.49 -6.81
CA ARG A 58 4.74 14.26 -6.41
C ARG A 58 5.78 13.29 -5.92
N ILE A 59 5.55 12.71 -4.75
CA ILE A 59 6.30 11.56 -4.26
C ILE A 59 5.58 10.30 -4.74
N ASN A 60 6.33 9.41 -5.38
CA ASN A 60 5.94 8.05 -5.62
C ASN A 60 6.68 7.18 -4.62
N VAL A 61 5.94 6.48 -3.77
CA VAL A 61 6.48 5.61 -2.71
C VAL A 61 5.92 4.22 -2.87
N CYS A 62 6.79 3.21 -2.89
CA CYS A 62 6.46 1.80 -2.87
C CYS A 62 6.84 1.28 -1.48
N TYR A 63 5.87 0.71 -0.75
CA TYR A 63 6.11 0.15 0.58
C TYR A 63 5.37 -1.16 0.75
N ASP A 64 5.83 -1.97 1.69
CA ASP A 64 5.17 -3.20 2.11
C ASP A 64 3.99 -2.88 3.03
N ALA A 65 2.78 -3.00 2.50
CA ALA A 65 1.55 -2.70 3.23
C ALA A 65 1.18 -3.74 4.30
N SER A 66 1.95 -4.83 4.44
CA SER A 66 1.84 -5.72 5.61
C SER A 66 2.57 -5.17 6.84
N LEU A 67 3.53 -4.26 6.64
CA LEU A 67 4.38 -3.69 7.69
C LEU A 67 4.03 -2.24 8.04
N THR A 68 3.50 -1.48 7.08
CA THR A 68 3.18 -0.05 7.23
C THR A 68 1.93 0.35 6.46
N ASP A 69 1.48 1.59 6.61
CA ASP A 69 0.32 2.14 5.93
C ASP A 69 0.54 3.58 5.42
N ILE A 70 -0.39 4.06 4.61
CA ILE A 70 -0.35 5.41 4.05
C ILE A 70 -0.34 6.50 5.12
N ASP A 71 -0.94 6.29 6.30
CA ASP A 71 -1.00 7.32 7.34
C ASP A 71 0.36 7.47 8.03
N PHE A 72 1.09 6.38 8.23
CA PHE A 72 2.49 6.41 8.66
C PHE A 72 3.37 7.16 7.67
N ILE A 73 3.24 6.85 6.37
CA ILE A 73 4.00 7.54 5.30
C ILE A 73 3.66 9.04 5.25
N VAL A 74 2.38 9.41 5.39
CA VAL A 74 1.93 10.81 5.50
C VAL A 74 2.53 11.49 6.73
N GLY A 75 2.62 10.78 7.85
CA GLY A 75 3.26 11.23 9.08
C GLY A 75 4.73 11.54 8.89
N LEU A 76 5.48 10.65 8.24
CA LEU A 76 6.89 10.87 7.89
C LEU A 76 7.07 12.08 6.98
N ILE A 77 6.22 12.21 5.95
CA ILE A 77 6.26 13.37 5.06
C ILE A 77 6.08 14.67 5.85
N SER A 78 5.12 14.68 6.78
CA SER A 78 4.84 15.85 7.61
C SER A 78 5.98 16.15 8.59
N ALA A 79 6.57 15.12 9.21
CA ALA A 79 7.68 15.23 10.15
C ALA A 79 8.95 15.82 9.51
N SER A 80 9.21 15.50 8.23
CA SER A 80 10.33 16.06 7.47
C SER A 80 10.01 17.44 6.84
N GLY A 81 8.91 18.09 7.24
CA GLY A 81 8.52 19.41 6.77
C GLY A 81 7.80 19.44 5.42
N GLY A 82 7.46 18.27 4.87
CA GLY A 82 6.64 18.15 3.68
C GLY A 82 5.17 18.47 3.95
N GLN A 83 4.49 19.04 2.95
CA GLN A 83 3.07 19.31 3.02
C GLN A 83 2.34 18.60 1.88
N ILE A 84 1.32 17.82 2.22
CA ILE A 84 0.51 17.08 1.25
C ILE A 84 -0.60 17.99 0.72
N ALA A 85 -0.87 17.91 -0.58
CA ALA A 85 -1.96 18.64 -1.20
C ALA A 85 -3.31 18.25 -0.58
N THR A 86 -4.11 19.24 -0.18
CA THR A 86 -5.40 19.03 0.52
C THR A 86 -6.62 19.09 -0.41
N ASN A 87 -6.39 19.11 -1.73
CA ASN A 87 -7.48 19.15 -2.70
C ASN A 87 -8.36 17.89 -2.64
N TRP A 88 -9.60 17.99 -3.14
CA TRP A 88 -10.57 16.89 -3.10
C TRP A 88 -10.03 15.58 -3.68
N LEU A 89 -9.28 15.67 -4.78
CA LEU A 89 -8.73 14.49 -5.45
C LEU A 89 -7.72 13.77 -4.56
N MET A 90 -6.83 14.51 -3.90
CA MET A 90 -5.85 13.92 -2.99
C MET A 90 -6.53 13.33 -1.75
N ARG A 91 -7.51 14.02 -1.16
CA ARG A 91 -8.31 13.48 -0.05
C ARG A 91 -9.01 12.17 -0.42
N LYS A 92 -9.63 12.10 -1.60
CA LYS A 92 -10.27 10.89 -2.11
C LYS A 92 -9.28 9.75 -2.33
N ARG A 93 -8.09 10.03 -2.87
CA ARG A 93 -7.02 9.02 -3.04
C ARG A 93 -6.54 8.49 -1.70
N LEU A 94 -6.24 9.35 -0.73
CA LEU A 94 -5.79 8.91 0.60
C LEU A 94 -6.82 7.99 1.25
N ASN A 95 -8.11 8.30 1.17
CA ASN A 95 -9.17 7.42 1.68
C ASN A 95 -9.19 6.04 0.97
N SER A 96 -9.00 6.01 -0.35
CA SER A 96 -8.90 4.75 -1.09
C SER A 96 -7.64 3.96 -0.72
N TYR A 97 -6.52 4.65 -0.50
CA TYR A 97 -5.26 4.01 -0.10
C TYR A 97 -5.38 3.35 1.26
N ARG A 98 -5.94 4.05 2.27
CA ARG A 98 -6.23 3.46 3.59
C ARG A 98 -7.02 2.16 3.49
N PHE A 99 -8.06 2.13 2.65
CA PHE A 99 -8.86 0.92 2.46
C PHE A 99 -8.04 -0.23 1.85
N THR A 100 -7.26 0.05 0.81
CA THR A 100 -6.43 -0.98 0.16
C THR A 100 -5.26 -1.44 1.02
N ASP A 101 -4.69 -0.56 1.83
CA ASP A 101 -3.61 -0.88 2.77
C ASP A 101 -4.15 -1.79 3.88
N GLN A 102 -5.31 -1.44 4.46
CA GLN A 102 -5.96 -2.28 5.46
C GLN A 102 -6.26 -3.68 4.90
N ASN A 103 -6.74 -3.77 3.66
CA ASN A 103 -6.97 -5.06 3.01
C ASN A 103 -5.68 -5.88 2.83
N ALA A 104 -4.57 -5.23 2.44
CA ALA A 104 -3.29 -5.90 2.28
C ALA A 104 -2.75 -6.41 3.63
N HIS A 105 -2.80 -5.56 4.64
CA HIS A 105 -2.43 -5.91 6.01
C HIS A 105 -3.28 -7.05 6.58
N ASP A 106 -4.61 -7.01 6.39
CA ASP A 106 -5.51 -8.06 6.87
C ASP A 106 -5.28 -9.38 6.13
N ASN A 107 -5.03 -9.32 4.82
CA ASN A 107 -4.68 -10.50 4.01
C ASN A 107 -3.33 -11.09 4.43
N ALA A 108 -2.35 -10.28 4.81
CA ALA A 108 -1.06 -10.75 5.31
C ALA A 108 -1.20 -11.51 6.64
N LYS A 109 -2.15 -11.09 7.49
CA LYS A 109 -2.47 -11.79 8.75
C LYS A 109 -3.38 -12.99 8.54
N HIS A 110 -4.12 -13.04 7.44
CA HIS A 110 -5.10 -14.09 7.20
C HIS A 110 -4.42 -15.43 6.90
N GLN A 111 -4.70 -16.43 7.72
CA GLN A 111 -4.39 -17.82 7.40
C GLN A 111 -5.53 -18.39 6.58
N PRO A 112 -5.30 -18.93 5.37
CA PRO A 112 -6.36 -19.55 4.60
C PRO A 112 -6.92 -20.72 5.40
N GLY A 113 -8.18 -20.61 5.80
CA GLY A 113 -8.88 -21.70 6.47
C GLY A 113 -8.88 -22.93 5.56
N CYS A 114 -8.36 -24.06 6.05
CA CYS A 114 -8.40 -25.33 5.34
C CYS A 114 -9.86 -25.78 5.18
N CYS A 115 -10.47 -25.49 4.04
CA CYS A 115 -11.80 -25.96 3.65
C CYS A 115 -11.82 -27.43 3.21
N ASN A 116 -11.03 -28.31 3.86
CA ASN A 116 -11.14 -29.77 3.65
C ASN A 116 -12.35 -30.39 4.38
N LYS A 117 -13.17 -29.59 5.07
CA LYS A 117 -14.45 -30.06 5.56
C LYS A 117 -15.41 -30.15 4.37
N MET A 118 -15.68 -31.37 3.92
CA MET A 118 -16.78 -31.63 2.99
C MET A 118 -18.06 -30.93 3.49
N PRO A 119 -18.84 -30.29 2.61
CA PRO A 119 -20.11 -29.71 3.00
C PRO A 119 -21.01 -30.79 3.61
N PRO A 120 -21.80 -30.46 4.66
CA PRO A 120 -22.74 -31.41 5.25
C PRO A 120 -23.67 -31.98 4.17
N GLY A 121 -23.68 -33.31 4.02
CA GLY A 121 -24.52 -34.02 3.05
C GLY A 121 -23.80 -34.58 1.81
N ALA A 122 -22.56 -34.16 1.52
CA ALA A 122 -21.79 -34.69 0.38
C ALA A 122 -21.36 -36.17 0.53
N GLY A 123 -21.47 -36.73 1.74
CA GLY A 123 -21.23 -38.15 2.03
C GLY A 123 -22.47 -39.03 2.03
N THR A 124 -23.66 -38.51 1.69
CA THR A 124 -24.89 -39.31 1.70
C THR A 124 -25.03 -40.05 0.37
N PRO A 125 -24.90 -41.40 0.32
CA PRO A 125 -25.14 -42.13 -0.91
C PRO A 125 -26.60 -41.92 -1.37
N LEU A 126 -26.77 -41.62 -2.66
CA LEU A 126 -28.07 -41.43 -3.32
C LEU A 126 -29.00 -42.66 -3.27
N SER A 127 -28.55 -43.79 -2.72
CA SER A 127 -29.33 -45.04 -2.68
C SER A 127 -30.39 -45.10 -1.56
N ALA A 128 -30.44 -44.12 -0.66
CA ALA A 128 -31.46 -44.07 0.39
C ALA A 128 -32.77 -43.35 -0.04
N ARG A 129 -32.93 -43.00 -1.32
CA ARG A 129 -34.20 -42.46 -1.85
C ARG A 129 -35.19 -43.60 -2.13
N GLN A 130 -35.72 -44.11 -1.03
CA GLN A 130 -36.95 -44.89 -0.81
C GLN A 130 -37.61 -45.58 -2.01
N LYS A 131 -37.68 -46.91 -1.89
CA LYS A 131 -38.69 -47.78 -2.50
C LYS A 131 -40.10 -47.22 -2.28
N LYS A 132 -40.89 -47.15 -3.36
CA LYS A 132 -42.35 -47.29 -3.34
C LYS A 132 -42.72 -48.39 -4.33
#